data_AF-A0AB72ZFG9-F1
#
_entry.id   AF-A0AB72ZFG9-F1
#
_cell.length_a   1.000
_cell.length_b   1.000
_cell.length_c   1.000
_cell.angle_alpha   90.00
_cell.angle_beta   90.00
_cell.angle_gamma   90.00
#
_symmetry.space_group_name_H-M   'P 1'
#
loop_
_entity.id
_entity.type
_entity.pdbx_description
1 polymer ?
#
loop_
_entity_poly.entity_id
_entity_poly.type
_entity_poly.pdbx_seq_one_letter_code
_entity_poly.pdbx_strand_id
1 'polypeptide(L)'
;MGLGLISGIGLFILTFIFGLEPGKPPVDVMLTILAVIGCASVLQTAGGLNVMMQFAERLLRRHPQHITLLAPFTTWSLTFLCGTGHVVYTMFPIISDIAIKKGIRPERPMAVASVASQMAITASPVSVAVVSLVSIIGANHGIGHAYSILEILAISVPASLVGVLIAALWSLRRGKDLDKDPDFQKKIKDPEQRAYIYMAQQIRY
;
A
#
# COMPACT_ATOMS: atom_id res chain seq x y z
N MET A 1 -4.44 -13.09 -9.62
CA MET A 1 -4.25 -14.44 -10.22
C MET A 1 -2.92 -14.61 -10.97
N GLY A 2 -2.36 -13.58 -11.62
CA GLY A 2 -1.10 -13.73 -12.40
C GLY A 2 0.20 -13.89 -11.60
N LEU A 3 0.36 -13.19 -10.46
CA LEU A 3 1.63 -13.19 -9.71
C LEU A 3 2.04 -14.58 -9.18
N GLY A 4 1.10 -15.36 -8.64
CA GLY A 4 1.39 -16.71 -8.13
C GLY A 4 1.79 -17.69 -9.24
N LEU A 5 1.20 -17.55 -10.44
CA LEU A 5 1.50 -18.42 -11.58
C LEU A 5 2.93 -18.17 -12.09
N ILE A 6 3.33 -16.89 -12.17
CA ILE A 6 4.69 -16.50 -12.58
C ILE A 6 5.73 -16.98 -11.58
N SER A 7 5.47 -16.88 -10.27
CA SER A 7 6.35 -17.45 -9.23
C SER A 7 6.50 -18.97 -9.38
N GLY A 8 5.42 -19.68 -9.71
CA GLY A 8 5.48 -21.13 -9.96
C GLY A 8 6.33 -21.51 -11.18
N ILE A 9 6.24 -20.74 -12.27
CA ILE A 9 7.09 -20.92 -13.45
C ILE A 9 8.56 -20.66 -13.11
N GLY A 10 8.85 -19.62 -12.32
CA GLY A 10 10.21 -19.33 -11.87
C GLY A 10 10.81 -20.47 -11.04
N LEU A 11 10.03 -21.03 -10.11
CA LEU A 11 10.46 -22.20 -9.33
C LEU A 11 10.68 -23.41 -10.24
N PHE A 12 9.78 -23.67 -11.19
CA PHE A 12 9.91 -24.75 -12.17
C PHE A 12 11.23 -24.65 -12.95
N ILE A 13 11.58 -23.46 -13.43
CA ILE A 13 12.86 -23.21 -14.13
C ILE A 13 14.04 -23.50 -13.19
N LEU A 14 14.01 -23.01 -11.95
CA LEU A 14 15.08 -23.23 -10.97
C LEU A 14 15.28 -24.72 -10.65
N THR A 15 14.21 -25.49 -10.49
CA THR A 15 14.30 -26.92 -10.16
C THR A 15 14.69 -27.77 -11.37
N PHE A 16 14.05 -27.57 -12.53
CA PHE A 16 14.21 -28.47 -13.69
C PHE A 16 15.31 -28.05 -14.67
N ILE A 17 15.70 -26.77 -14.74
CA ILE A 17 16.77 -26.29 -15.63
C ILE A 17 18.09 -26.12 -14.85
N PHE A 18 18.05 -25.51 -13.66
CA PHE A 18 19.25 -25.28 -12.85
C PHE A 18 19.56 -26.43 -11.87
N GLY A 19 18.70 -27.44 -11.79
CA GLY A 19 18.94 -28.65 -10.99
C GLY A 19 18.95 -28.43 -9.47
N LEU A 20 18.37 -27.32 -9.00
CA LEU A 20 18.28 -27.07 -7.55
C LEU A 20 17.29 -28.04 -6.92
N GLU A 21 17.73 -28.70 -5.85
CA GLU A 21 16.90 -29.64 -5.13
C GLU A 21 15.66 -28.93 -4.53
N PRO A 22 14.44 -29.40 -4.82
CA PRO A 22 13.24 -28.74 -4.33
C PRO A 22 13.18 -28.81 -2.80
N GLY A 23 13.08 -27.64 -2.16
CA GLY A 23 12.96 -27.52 -0.71
C GLY A 23 11.66 -28.13 -0.17
N LYS A 24 11.60 -28.33 1.14
CA LYS A 24 10.37 -28.81 1.81
C LYS A 24 9.24 -27.77 1.64
N PRO A 25 8.00 -28.20 1.37
CA PRO A 25 6.88 -27.28 1.25
C PRO A 25 6.64 -26.54 2.58
N PRO A 26 6.48 -25.21 2.56
CA PRO A 26 6.35 -24.41 3.79
C PRO A 26 4.91 -24.46 4.32
N VAL A 27 4.52 -25.59 4.91
CA VAL A 27 3.15 -25.83 5.42
C VAL A 27 2.71 -24.77 6.43
N ASP A 28 3.62 -24.34 7.32
CA ASP A 28 3.34 -23.29 8.31
C ASP A 28 2.95 -21.96 7.65
N VAL A 29 3.61 -21.62 6.55
CA VAL A 29 3.30 -20.41 5.76
C VAL A 29 1.94 -20.55 5.07
N MET A 30 1.64 -21.73 4.53
CA MET A 30 0.33 -21.97 3.91
C MET A 30 -0.82 -21.84 4.93
N LEU A 31 -0.65 -22.39 6.13
CA LEU A 31 -1.65 -22.30 7.21
C LEU A 31 -1.82 -20.87 7.72
N THR A 32 -0.73 -20.11 7.85
CA THR A 32 -0.80 -18.69 8.25
C THR A 32 -1.49 -17.83 7.17
N ILE A 33 -1.25 -18.09 5.89
CA ILE A 33 -1.99 -17.45 4.78
C ILE A 33 -3.49 -17.72 4.90
N LEU A 34 -3.89 -18.98 5.11
CA LEU A 34 -5.30 -19.35 5.26
C LEU A 34 -5.94 -18.66 6.47
N ALA A 35 -5.24 -18.61 7.60
CA ALA A 35 -5.71 -17.92 8.81
C ALA A 35 -5.88 -16.41 8.59
N VAL A 36 -4.90 -15.75 7.97
CA VAL A 36 -4.96 -14.31 7.70
C VAL A 36 -6.06 -13.96 6.69
N ILE A 37 -6.24 -14.75 5.63
CA ILE A 37 -7.34 -14.56 4.67
C ILE A 37 -8.70 -14.77 5.35
N GLY A 38 -8.82 -15.77 6.23
CA GLY A 38 -10.02 -15.97 7.04
C GLY A 38 -10.33 -14.79 7.95
N CYS A 39 -9.31 -14.24 8.63
CA CYS A 39 -9.48 -13.05 9.46
C CYS A 39 -9.87 -11.81 8.63
N ALA A 40 -9.20 -11.59 7.50
CA ALA A 40 -9.49 -10.48 6.60
C ALA A 40 -10.91 -10.55 6.00
N SER A 41 -11.39 -11.75 5.65
CA SER A 41 -12.76 -11.93 5.14
C SER A 41 -13.82 -11.62 6.21
N VAL A 42 -13.59 -12.01 7.47
CA VAL A 42 -14.46 -11.64 8.60
C VAL A 42 -14.42 -10.14 8.85
N LEU A 43 -13.23 -9.52 8.84
CA LEU A 43 -13.07 -8.06 9.00
C LEU A 43 -13.83 -7.30 7.91
N GLN A 44 -13.77 -7.78 6.66
CA GLN A 44 -14.43 -7.15 5.53
C GLN A 44 -15.95 -7.34 5.59
N THR A 45 -16.41 -8.54 5.98
CA THR A 45 -17.85 -8.85 6.15
C THR A 45 -18.46 -8.08 7.31
N ALA A 46 -17.72 -7.88 8.41
CA ALA A 46 -18.14 -7.06 9.55
C ALA A 46 -18.12 -5.55 9.24
N GLY A 47 -17.64 -5.13 8.06
CA GLY A 47 -17.54 -3.73 7.68
C GLY A 47 -16.40 -2.97 8.37
N GLY A 48 -15.48 -3.65 9.07
CA GLY A 48 -14.39 -3.01 9.79
C GLY A 48 -13.46 -2.20 8.87
N LEU A 49 -13.20 -2.71 7.67
CA LEU A 49 -12.44 -1.96 6.66
C LEU A 49 -13.15 -0.66 6.24
N ASN A 50 -14.49 -0.68 6.12
CA ASN A 50 -15.25 0.51 5.77
C ASN A 50 -15.13 1.58 6.86
N VAL A 51 -15.14 1.20 8.14
CA VAL A 51 -14.95 2.13 9.27
C VAL A 51 -13.54 2.74 9.24
N MET A 52 -12.51 1.93 9.02
CA MET A 52 -11.13 2.42 8.91
C MET A 52 -10.97 3.40 7.73
N MET A 53 -11.59 3.09 6.59
CA MET A 53 -11.61 3.96 5.42
C MET A 53 -12.34 5.28 5.67
N GLN A 54 -13.50 5.26 6.33
CA GLN A 54 -14.22 6.48 6.72
C GLN A 54 -13.39 7.36 7.65
N PHE A 55 -12.65 6.76 8.58
CA PHE A 55 -11.76 7.50 9.47
C PHE A 55 -10.61 8.14 8.69
N ALA A 56 -9.97 7.39 7.79
CA ALA A 56 -8.89 7.89 6.93
C ALA A 56 -9.39 9.03 6.02
N GLU A 57 -10.56 8.89 5.41
CA GLU A 57 -11.20 9.93 4.62
C GLU A 57 -11.47 11.18 5.46
N ARG A 58 -12.08 11.03 6.65
CA ARG A 58 -12.37 12.15 7.54
C ARG A 58 -11.08 12.87 7.97
N LEU A 59 -9.99 12.15 8.22
CA LEU A 59 -8.70 12.73 8.55
C LEU A 59 -8.13 13.55 7.38
N LEU A 60 -8.12 12.99 6.17
CA LEU A 60 -7.61 13.66 4.98
C LEU A 60 -8.45 14.88 4.59
N ARG A 61 -9.77 14.80 4.74
CA ARG A 61 -10.69 15.93 4.50
C ARG A 61 -10.55 17.04 5.54
N ARG A 62 -10.13 16.73 6.77
CA ARG A 62 -9.90 17.73 7.83
C ARG A 62 -8.63 18.56 7.60
N HIS A 63 -7.59 17.95 7.03
CA HIS A 63 -6.30 18.62 6.74
C HIS A 63 -5.90 18.52 5.25
N PRO A 64 -6.72 19.03 4.33
CA PRO A 64 -6.54 18.81 2.90
C PRO A 64 -5.35 19.56 2.29
N GLN A 65 -4.84 20.61 2.95
CA GLN A 65 -3.63 21.34 2.53
C GLN A 65 -2.36 20.49 2.60
N HIS A 66 -2.33 19.49 3.49
CA HIS A 66 -1.18 18.61 3.70
C HIS A 66 -1.36 17.21 3.10
N ILE A 67 -2.23 17.07 2.09
CA ILE A 67 -2.58 15.77 1.52
C ILE A 67 -1.36 15.00 0.99
N THR A 68 -0.37 15.68 0.40
CA THR A 68 0.86 15.04 -0.10
C THR A 68 1.68 14.38 0.99
N LEU A 69 1.56 14.84 2.24
CA LEU A 69 2.20 14.23 3.40
C LEU A 69 1.26 13.21 4.07
N LEU A 70 0.00 13.58 4.30
CA LEU A 70 -0.95 12.79 5.06
C LEU A 70 -1.46 11.55 4.31
N ALA A 71 -1.61 11.61 2.99
CA ALA A 71 -2.11 10.48 2.20
C ALA A 71 -1.16 9.26 2.26
N PRO A 72 0.17 9.41 2.12
CA PRO A 72 1.10 8.33 2.36
C PRO A 72 1.03 7.71 3.76
N PHE A 73 0.99 8.53 4.82
CA PHE A 73 0.94 8.00 6.19
C PHE A 73 -0.38 7.29 6.50
N THR A 74 -1.50 7.87 6.08
CA THR A 74 -2.81 7.22 6.26
C THR A 74 -2.90 5.90 5.52
N THR A 75 -2.34 5.84 4.30
CA THR A 75 -2.30 4.62 3.51
C THR A 75 -1.35 3.58 4.11
N TRP A 76 -0.17 4.00 4.61
CA TRP A 76 0.75 3.13 5.34
C TRP A 76 0.06 2.52 6.57
N SER A 77 -0.60 3.33 7.39
CA SER A 77 -1.29 2.87 8.60
C SER A 77 -2.42 1.89 8.28
N LEU A 78 -3.23 2.19 7.26
CA LEU A 78 -4.28 1.27 6.81
C LEU A 78 -3.72 -0.06 6.31
N THR A 79 -2.65 -0.03 5.53
CA THR A 79 -2.00 -1.26 5.07
C THR A 79 -1.32 -2.01 6.21
N PHE A 80 -0.72 -1.32 7.18
CA PHE A 80 -0.14 -1.94 8.37
C PHE A 80 -1.18 -2.73 9.15
N LEU A 81 -2.39 -2.16 9.33
CA LEU A 81 -3.50 -2.80 10.04
C LEU A 81 -4.16 -3.92 9.23
N CYS A 82 -4.32 -3.74 7.92
CA CYS A 82 -5.02 -4.69 7.06
C CYS A 82 -4.12 -5.83 6.54
N GLY A 83 -2.81 -5.65 6.57
CA GLY A 83 -1.83 -6.65 6.12
C GLY A 83 -1.72 -6.83 4.60
N THR A 84 -2.40 -6.00 3.80
CA THR A 84 -2.41 -6.08 2.32
C THR A 84 -2.18 -4.73 1.63
N GLY A 85 -1.29 -4.74 0.62
CA GLY A 85 -0.96 -3.56 -0.19
C GLY A 85 -2.10 -3.12 -1.12
N HIS A 86 -3.14 -3.93 -1.26
CA HIS A 86 -4.27 -3.61 -2.12
C HIS A 86 -5.24 -2.57 -1.51
N VAL A 87 -5.09 -2.24 -0.23
CA VAL A 87 -5.84 -1.13 0.40
C VAL A 87 -5.56 0.22 -0.26
N VAL A 88 -4.43 0.37 -0.95
CA VAL A 88 -4.13 1.59 -1.70
C VAL A 88 -5.20 1.91 -2.77
N TYR A 89 -5.82 0.89 -3.37
CA TYR A 89 -6.79 1.10 -4.45
C TYR A 89 -8.08 1.73 -3.97
N THR A 90 -8.48 1.49 -2.72
CA THR A 90 -9.65 2.14 -2.12
C THR A 90 -9.33 3.57 -1.68
N MET A 91 -8.06 3.86 -1.35
CA MET A 91 -7.60 5.20 -0.98
C MET A 91 -7.41 6.13 -2.20
N PHE A 92 -7.05 5.59 -3.37
CA PHE A 92 -6.78 6.39 -4.57
C PHE A 92 -7.93 7.34 -4.98
N PRO A 93 -9.19 6.91 -5.07
CA PRO A 93 -10.30 7.82 -5.38
C PRO A 93 -10.41 8.95 -4.36
N ILE A 94 -10.28 8.65 -3.06
CA ILE A 94 -10.38 9.62 -1.96
C ILE A 94 -9.24 10.64 -2.03
N ILE A 95 -8.00 10.16 -2.22
CA ILE A 95 -6.82 11.02 -2.36
C ILE A 95 -6.97 11.92 -3.59
N SER A 96 -7.43 11.36 -4.71
CA SER A 96 -7.61 12.13 -5.96
C SER A 96 -8.68 13.22 -5.81
N ASP A 97 -9.82 12.91 -5.17
CA ASP A 97 -10.91 13.86 -4.90
C ASP A 97 -10.41 15.05 -4.07
N ILE A 98 -9.72 14.78 -2.96
CA ILE A 98 -9.23 15.82 -2.06
C ILE A 98 -8.10 16.63 -2.72
N ALA A 99 -7.20 15.99 -3.48
CA ALA A 99 -6.10 16.64 -4.19
C ALA A 99 -6.63 17.62 -5.25
N ILE A 100 -7.54 17.17 -6.11
CA ILE A 100 -8.13 17.99 -7.20
C ILE A 100 -8.91 19.17 -6.61
N LYS A 101 -9.72 18.96 -5.56
CA LYS A 101 -10.45 20.03 -4.86
C LYS A 101 -9.55 21.11 -4.26
N LYS A 102 -8.28 20.80 -4.00
CA LYS A 102 -7.28 21.76 -3.50
C LYS A 102 -6.31 22.26 -4.58
N GLY A 103 -6.49 21.90 -5.84
CA GLY A 103 -5.56 22.28 -6.90
C GLY A 103 -4.17 21.63 -6.75
N ILE A 104 -4.08 20.51 -6.01
CA ILE A 104 -2.84 19.75 -5.83
C ILE A 104 -2.83 18.59 -6.82
N ARG A 105 -1.69 18.37 -7.50
CA ARG A 105 -1.56 17.28 -8.49
C ARG A 105 -1.80 15.94 -7.80
N PRO A 106 -2.82 15.16 -8.20
CA PRO A 106 -3.14 13.89 -7.55
C PRO A 106 -2.00 12.87 -7.68
N GLU A 107 -1.22 12.96 -8.76
CA GLU A 107 -0.02 12.15 -8.98
C GLU A 107 1.01 12.25 -7.83
N ARG A 108 1.12 13.42 -7.17
CA ARG A 108 2.07 13.63 -6.05
C ARG A 108 1.74 12.77 -4.82
N PRO A 109 0.55 12.90 -4.17
CA PRO A 109 0.17 12.05 -3.05
C PRO A 109 -0.05 10.59 -3.47
N MET A 110 -0.64 10.32 -4.64
CA MET A 110 -1.01 8.95 -5.03
C MET A 110 0.21 8.07 -5.30
N ALA A 111 1.25 8.60 -5.94
CA ALA A 111 2.47 7.84 -6.20
C ALA A 111 3.21 7.46 -4.91
N VAL A 112 3.24 8.34 -3.92
CA VAL A 112 3.88 8.01 -2.63
C VAL A 112 2.98 7.11 -1.79
N ALA A 113 1.65 7.28 -1.86
CA ALA A 113 0.71 6.40 -1.16
C ALA A 113 0.84 4.93 -1.61
N SER A 114 1.09 4.68 -2.91
CA SER A 114 1.33 3.31 -3.40
C SER A 114 2.61 2.70 -2.84
N VAL A 115 3.70 3.47 -2.82
CA VAL A 115 4.97 3.05 -2.20
C VAL A 115 4.80 2.82 -0.71
N ALA A 116 4.10 3.72 -0.03
CA ALA A 116 3.83 3.63 1.40
C ALA A 116 3.03 2.38 1.76
N SER A 117 2.05 2.02 0.94
CA SER A 117 1.30 0.76 1.08
C SER A 117 2.21 -0.46 0.98
N GLN A 118 3.10 -0.51 -0.03
CA GLN A 118 4.02 -1.65 -0.17
C GLN A 118 5.06 -1.70 0.96
N MET A 119 5.52 -0.56 1.46
CA MET A 119 6.43 -0.50 2.59
C MET A 119 5.77 -0.97 3.88
N ALA A 120 4.49 -0.64 4.10
CA ALA A 120 3.73 -1.08 5.27
C ALA A 120 3.57 -2.61 5.36
N ILE A 121 3.57 -3.31 4.22
CA ILE A 121 3.51 -4.78 4.19
C ILE A 121 4.71 -5.40 4.92
N THR A 122 5.90 -4.84 4.71
CA THR A 122 7.14 -5.30 5.36
C THR A 122 7.20 -4.95 6.86
N ALA A 123 6.33 -4.04 7.29
CA ALA A 123 6.23 -3.58 8.66
C ALA A 123 5.00 -4.15 9.40
N SER A 124 4.17 -4.99 8.76
CA SER A 124 2.92 -5.45 9.37
C SER A 124 3.06 -6.87 9.97
N PRO A 125 2.68 -7.08 11.25
CA PRO A 125 2.65 -8.43 11.85
C PRO A 125 1.61 -9.35 11.20
N VAL A 126 0.55 -8.78 10.62
CA VAL A 126 -0.54 -9.52 9.96
C VAL A 126 -0.14 -9.91 8.53
N SER A 127 0.91 -9.30 7.99
CA SER A 127 1.33 -9.61 6.63
C SER A 127 1.99 -10.98 6.53
N VAL A 128 1.51 -11.76 5.57
CA VAL A 128 2.10 -13.02 5.14
C VAL A 128 3.60 -12.87 4.86
N ALA A 129 4.04 -11.73 4.30
CA ALA A 129 5.45 -11.52 3.99
C ALA A 129 6.35 -11.58 5.24
N VAL A 130 5.94 -10.90 6.32
CA VAL A 130 6.69 -10.86 7.59
C VAL A 130 6.64 -12.21 8.30
N VAL A 131 5.46 -12.83 8.34
CA VAL A 131 5.28 -14.16 8.95
C VAL A 131 6.08 -15.23 8.22
N SER A 132 6.11 -15.19 6.88
CA SER A 132 6.91 -16.10 6.05
C SER A 132 8.40 -15.89 6.31
N LEU A 133 8.85 -14.64 6.40
CA LEU A 133 10.24 -14.31 6.68
C LEU A 133 10.67 -14.89 8.03
N VAL A 134 9.85 -14.76 9.07
CA VAL A 134 10.13 -15.32 10.40
C VAL A 134 10.17 -16.86 10.34
N SER A 135 9.22 -17.48 9.66
CA SER A 135 9.20 -18.94 9.47
C SER A 135 10.46 -19.44 8.76
N ILE A 136 10.90 -18.76 7.70
CA ILE A 136 12.10 -19.12 6.93
C ILE A 136 13.37 -18.92 7.78
N ILE A 137 13.51 -17.78 8.47
CA ILE A 137 14.66 -17.49 9.34
C ILE A 137 14.71 -18.46 10.52
N GLY A 138 13.55 -18.79 11.09
CA GLY A 138 13.44 -19.78 12.18
C GLY A 138 13.69 -21.22 11.72
N ALA A 139 13.49 -21.52 10.43
CA ALA A 139 13.50 -22.89 9.93
C ALA A 139 14.88 -23.45 9.57
N ASN A 140 15.95 -22.69 9.22
CA ASN A 140 17.35 -23.18 9.14
C ASN A 140 18.39 -22.12 8.63
N HIS A 141 19.66 -22.28 9.09
CA HIS A 141 20.98 -21.80 8.55
C HIS A 141 21.78 -20.71 9.32
N GLY A 142 22.22 -21.00 10.56
CA GLY A 142 23.53 -20.51 11.04
C GLY A 142 23.60 -19.15 11.75
N ILE A 143 22.47 -18.49 12.03
CA ILE A 143 22.45 -17.31 12.91
C ILE A 143 21.98 -17.79 14.28
N GLY A 144 22.86 -17.73 15.29
CA GLY A 144 22.62 -18.27 16.65
C GLY A 144 21.49 -17.61 17.45
N HIS A 145 20.65 -16.78 16.82
CA HIS A 145 19.50 -16.14 17.43
C HIS A 145 18.28 -16.28 16.52
N ALA A 146 17.22 -16.93 17.04
CA ALA A 146 15.91 -16.89 16.42
C ALA A 146 15.37 -15.46 16.55
N TYR A 147 15.32 -14.72 15.44
CA TYR A 147 14.77 -13.37 15.44
C TYR A 147 13.26 -13.41 15.68
N SER A 148 12.82 -12.72 16.71
CA SER A 148 11.40 -12.58 17.02
C SER A 148 10.71 -11.66 16.00
N ILE A 149 9.42 -11.89 15.74
CA ILE A 149 8.55 -10.98 14.96
C ILE A 149 8.71 -9.55 15.49
N LEU A 150 8.79 -9.39 16.81
CA LEU A 150 8.92 -8.07 17.44
C LEU A 150 10.24 -7.38 17.10
N GLU A 151 11.34 -8.11 16.95
CA GLU A 151 12.65 -7.53 16.60
C GLU A 151 12.68 -7.06 15.14
N ILE A 152 12.10 -7.87 14.25
CA ILE A 152 11.95 -7.51 12.84
C ILE A 152 11.09 -6.26 12.72
N LEU A 153 9.97 -6.22 13.44
CA LEU A 153 9.06 -5.07 13.44
C LEU A 153 9.69 -3.84 14.09
N ALA A 154 10.49 -4.00 15.14
CA ALA A 154 11.20 -2.90 15.79
C ALA A 154 12.15 -2.17 14.83
N ILE A 155 12.63 -2.84 13.79
CA ILE A 155 13.47 -2.25 12.74
C ILE A 155 12.63 -1.80 11.54
N SER A 156 11.72 -2.65 11.05
CA SER A 156 10.99 -2.40 9.81
C SER A 156 9.92 -1.32 9.94
N VAL A 157 9.28 -1.18 11.11
CA VAL A 157 8.30 -0.11 11.38
C VAL A 157 8.96 1.27 11.28
N PRO A 158 10.00 1.61 12.06
CA PRO A 158 10.63 2.92 11.95
C PRO A 158 11.32 3.12 10.59
N ALA A 159 11.98 2.10 10.03
CA ALA A 159 12.63 2.22 8.72
C ALA A 159 11.62 2.55 7.60
N SER A 160 10.48 1.84 7.57
CA SER A 160 9.44 2.10 6.58
C SER A 160 8.78 3.47 6.75
N LEU A 161 8.50 3.90 7.99
CA LEU A 161 7.92 5.21 8.27
C LEU A 161 8.86 6.36 7.87
N VAL A 162 10.16 6.24 8.16
CA VAL A 162 11.17 7.22 7.73
C VAL A 162 11.29 7.24 6.20
N GLY A 163 11.29 6.07 5.55
CA GLY A 163 11.27 5.99 4.09
C GLY A 163 10.06 6.68 3.47
N VAL A 164 8.87 6.45 4.03
CA VAL A 164 7.63 7.11 3.60
C VAL A 164 7.70 8.62 3.83
N LEU A 165 8.24 9.07 4.97
CA LEU A 165 8.42 10.49 5.26
C LEU A 165 9.31 11.17 4.21
N ILE A 166 10.47 10.59 3.92
CA ILE A 166 11.43 11.13 2.94
C ILE A 166 10.80 11.16 1.54
N ALA A 167 10.11 10.07 1.14
CA ALA A 167 9.43 10.00 -0.14
C ALA A 167 8.30 11.04 -0.26
N ALA A 168 7.54 11.27 0.81
CA ALA A 168 6.48 12.27 0.85
C ALA A 168 7.05 13.70 0.77
N LEU A 169 8.12 13.99 1.50
CA LEU A 169 8.83 15.27 1.44
C LEU A 169 9.40 15.56 0.04
N TRP A 170 9.97 14.54 -0.60
CA TRP A 170 10.45 14.66 -1.97
C TRP A 170 9.31 14.91 -2.96
N SER A 171 8.18 14.23 -2.79
CA SER A 171 7.01 14.37 -3.69
C SER A 171 6.33 15.75 -3.63
N LEU A 172 6.50 16.51 -2.53
CA LEU A 172 6.04 17.91 -2.45
C LEU A 172 6.65 18.78 -3.56
N ARG A 173 7.86 18.47 -4.02
CA ARG A 173 8.56 19.23 -5.08
C ARG A 173 8.33 18.65 -6.49
N ARG A 174 7.52 17.61 -6.64
CA ARG A 174 7.38 16.88 -7.90
C ARG A 174 6.36 17.54 -8.84
N GLY A 175 6.84 18.09 -9.96
CA GLY A 175 5.99 18.71 -11.01
C GLY A 175 5.50 20.13 -10.66
N LYS A 176 4.98 20.88 -11.63
CA LYS A 176 4.41 22.24 -11.42
C LYS A 176 3.06 22.14 -10.71
N ASP A 177 2.53 23.18 -10.06
CA ASP A 177 1.15 23.10 -9.56
C ASP A 177 0.14 23.03 -10.73
N LEU A 178 -1.09 22.51 -10.52
CA LEU A 178 -2.08 22.40 -11.61
C LEU A 178 -2.41 23.78 -12.21
N ASP A 179 -2.38 24.81 -11.39
CA ASP A 179 -2.61 26.20 -11.81
C ASP A 179 -1.52 26.70 -12.77
N LYS A 180 -0.33 26.10 -12.71
CA LYS A 180 0.86 26.44 -13.51
C LYS A 180 1.13 25.43 -14.61
N ASP A 181 0.24 24.45 -14.82
CA ASP A 181 0.36 23.44 -15.86
C ASP A 181 -0.39 23.87 -17.13
N PRO A 182 0.32 24.21 -18.23
CA PRO A 182 -0.33 24.64 -19.46
C PRO A 182 -1.19 23.55 -20.11
N ASP A 183 -0.88 22.27 -19.92
CA ASP A 183 -1.64 21.16 -20.50
C ASP A 183 -2.90 20.86 -19.67
N PHE A 184 -2.84 21.03 -18.35
CA PHE A 184 -4.03 20.95 -17.50
C PHE A 184 -4.97 22.14 -17.72
N GLN A 185 -4.42 23.35 -17.88
CA GLN A 185 -5.20 24.55 -18.20
C GLN A 185 -5.89 24.44 -19.55
N LYS A 186 -5.25 23.80 -20.56
CA LYS A 186 -5.90 23.46 -21.84
C LYS A 186 -7.06 22.48 -21.66
N LYS A 187 -6.91 21.45 -20.82
CA LYS A 187 -7.98 20.46 -20.53
C LYS A 187 -9.15 21.04 -19.73
N ILE A 188 -8.94 22.07 -18.91
CA ILE A 188 -10.02 22.77 -18.18
C ILE A 188 -10.76 23.78 -19.06
N LYS A 189 -10.15 24.27 -20.14
CA LYS A 189 -10.81 25.21 -21.07
C LYS A 189 -11.99 24.58 -21.80
N ASP A 190 -11.95 23.27 -22.01
CA ASP A 190 -13.09 22.52 -22.53
C ASP A 190 -14.15 22.36 -21.41
N PRO A 191 -15.37 22.91 -21.59
CA PRO A 191 -16.44 22.83 -20.59
C PRO A 191 -16.86 21.40 -20.25
N GLU A 192 -16.85 20.48 -21.22
CA GLU A 192 -17.23 19.07 -20.99
C GLU A 192 -16.15 18.36 -20.18
N GLN A 193 -14.88 18.62 -20.51
CA GLN A 193 -13.74 18.01 -19.81
C GLN A 193 -13.57 18.59 -18.39
N ARG A 194 -13.88 19.87 -18.19
CA ARG A 194 -13.98 20.51 -16.87
C ARG A 194 -15.12 19.90 -16.05
N ALA A 195 -16.30 19.72 -16.64
CA ALA A 195 -17.42 19.07 -15.97
C ALA A 195 -17.10 17.59 -15.65
N TYR A 196 -16.37 16.88 -16.52
CA TYR A 196 -15.92 15.52 -16.21
C TYR A 196 -14.94 15.49 -15.02
N ILE A 197 -13.93 16.37 -15.01
CA ILE A 197 -12.92 16.40 -13.95
C ILE A 197 -13.51 16.84 -12.60
N TYR A 198 -14.46 17.78 -12.58
CA TYR A 198 -15.02 18.35 -11.35
C TYR A 198 -16.42 17.84 -10.97
N MET A 199 -17.28 17.46 -11.91
CA MET A 199 -18.67 17.00 -11.66
C MET A 199 -18.86 15.48 -11.73
N ALA A 200 -18.02 14.69 -12.43
CA ALA A 200 -18.12 13.22 -12.38
C ALA A 200 -17.86 12.65 -10.97
N GLN A 201 -17.36 13.47 -10.05
CA GLN A 201 -17.10 13.14 -8.64
C GLN A 201 -18.19 13.64 -7.66
N GLN A 202 -19.20 14.37 -8.14
CA GLN A 202 -20.23 14.98 -7.28
C GLN A 202 -21.50 14.09 -7.11
N ILE A 203 -21.59 12.98 -7.86
CA ILE A 203 -22.76 12.05 -7.89
C ILE A 203 -22.70 10.97 -6.78
N ARG A 204 -21.71 11.00 -5.87
CA ARG A 204 -21.58 10.01 -4.78
C ARG A 204 -21.86 10.58 -3.38
N TYR A 205 -22.95 11.32 -3.23
CA TYR A 205 -23.54 11.63 -1.92
C TYR A 205 -24.94 11.02 -1.83
#